data_AF-A0A535TF37-F1
#
_entry.id   AF-A0A535TF37-F1
#
_cell.length_a   1.000
_cell.length_b   1.000
_cell.length_c   1.000
_cell.angle_alpha   90.00
_cell.angle_beta   90.00
_cell.angle_gamma   90.00
#
_symmetry.space_group_name_H-M   'P 1'
#
loop_
_entity.id
_entity.type
_entity.pdbx_description
1 polymer ?
#
loop_
_entity_poly.entity_id
_entity_poly.type
_entity_poly.pdbx_seq_one_letter_code
_entity_poly.pdbx_strand_id
1 'polypeptide(L)' 'MLAATAQSRASSVIITLLPLAVATFGYFVLPDYFSPLFTNFLGWVILIFAALLLGTGTFIIRRITAVQ' A
#
# COMPACT_ATOMS: atom_id res chain seq x y z
N MET A 1 2.17 14.08 24.12
CA MET A 1 3.15 13.30 23.32
C MET A 1 2.57 11.99 22.80
N LEU A 2 1.88 11.16 23.59
CA LEU A 2 1.25 9.91 23.10
C LEU A 2 0.27 10.09 21.92
N ALA A 3 -0.46 11.21 21.87
CA ALA A 3 -1.38 11.51 20.76
C ALA A 3 -0.66 11.74 19.42
N ALA A 4 0.55 12.31 19.43
CA ALA A 4 1.32 12.57 18.21
C ALA A 4 1.89 11.26 17.61
N THR A 5 2.33 10.33 18.47
CA THR A 5 2.80 9.00 18.06
C THR A 5 1.65 8.11 17.58
N ALA A 6 0.48 8.21 18.22
CA ALA A 6 -0.75 7.52 17.79
C ALA A 6 -1.28 8.05 16.44
N GLN A 7 -1.26 9.36 16.22
CA GLN A 7 -1.63 9.97 14.94
C GLN A 7 -0.64 9.60 13.83
N SER A 8 0.66 9.59 14.12
CA SER A 8 1.68 9.15 13.15
C SER A 8 1.50 7.68 12.74
N ARG A 9 1.18 6.78 13.69
CA ARG A 9 0.78 5.39 13.37
C ARG A 9 -0.49 5.33 12.54
N ALA A 10 -1.53 6.09 12.88
CA ALA A 10 -2.77 6.09 12.12
C ALA A 10 -2.57 6.59 10.67
N SER A 11 -1.78 7.65 10.47
CA SER A 11 -1.44 8.16 9.13
C SER A 11 -0.68 7.13 8.30
N SER A 12 0.22 6.35 8.91
CA SER A 12 0.94 5.29 8.19
C SER A 12 0.00 4.21 7.64
N VAL A 13 -1.04 3.84 8.40
CA VAL A 13 -2.04 2.87 7.97
C VAL A 13 -2.83 3.42 6.78
N ILE A 14 -3.27 4.68 6.85
CA ILE A 14 -4.00 5.34 5.75
C ILE A 14 -3.17 5.34 4.46
N ILE A 15 -1.88 5.67 4.53
CA ILE A 15 -0.98 5.69 3.36
C ILE A 15 -0.86 4.30 2.74
N THR A 16 -0.78 3.23 3.54
CA THR A 16 -0.78 1.85 3.01
C THR A 16 -2.13 1.37 2.51
N LEU A 17 -3.24 1.84 3.11
CA LEU A 17 -4.59 1.39 2.77
C LEU A 17 -5.09 2.01 1.48
N LEU A 18 -4.71 3.25 1.20
CA LEU A 18 -5.13 4.02 0.04
C LEU A 18 -4.86 3.30 -1.29
N PRO A 19 -3.64 2.81 -1.60
CA PRO A 19 -3.39 2.09 -2.84
C PRO A 19 -4.15 0.76 -2.92
N LEU A 20 -4.37 0.07 -1.79
CA LEU A 20 -5.20 -1.14 -1.76
C LEU A 20 -6.67 -0.83 -2.09
N ALA A 21 -7.20 0.24 -1.51
CA ALA A 21 -8.56 0.71 -1.77
C ALA A 21 -8.73 1.13 -3.23
N VAL A 22 -7.75 1.88 -3.78
CA VAL A 22 -7.74 2.28 -5.20
C VAL A 22 -7.64 1.08 -6.12
N ALA A 23 -6.79 0.10 -5.83
CA ALA A 23 -6.67 -1.11 -6.64
C ALA A 23 -7.96 -1.93 -6.62
N THR A 24 -8.57 -2.10 -5.45
CA THR A 24 -9.83 -2.85 -5.30
C THR A 24 -10.97 -2.12 -5.99
N PHE A 25 -11.12 -0.83 -5.75
CA PHE A 25 -12.16 -0.01 -6.38
C PHE A 25 -11.99 0.09 -7.90
N GLY A 26 -10.75 0.30 -8.35
CA GLY A 26 -10.39 0.37 -9.77
C GLY A 26 -10.71 -0.94 -10.51
N TYR A 27 -10.52 -2.09 -9.87
CA TYR A 27 -10.89 -3.38 -10.44
C TYR A 27 -12.40 -3.50 -10.72
N PHE A 28 -13.26 -2.92 -9.87
CA PHE A 28 -14.71 -2.96 -10.08
C PHE A 28 -15.22 -1.87 -11.04
N VAL A 29 -14.61 -0.68 -11.03
CA VAL A 29 -15.09 0.45 -11.86
C VAL A 29 -14.48 0.45 -13.26
N LEU A 30 -13.21 0.04 -13.40
CA LEU A 30 -12.47 -0.03 -14.67
C LEU A 30 -11.86 -1.43 -14.88
N PRO A 31 -12.68 -2.48 -15.03
CA PRO A 31 -12.22 -3.86 -15.11
C PRO A 31 -11.25 -4.08 -16.28
N ASP A 32 -11.47 -3.47 -17.44
CA ASP A 32 -10.60 -3.63 -18.61
C ASP A 32 -9.17 -3.09 -18.38
N TYR A 33 -9.04 -2.09 -17.51
CA TYR A 33 -7.74 -1.50 -17.17
C TYR A 33 -6.99 -2.30 -16.10
N PHE A 34 -7.71 -2.82 -15.09
CA PHE A 34 -7.12 -3.54 -13.96
C PHE A 34 -6.98 -5.05 -14.19
N SER A 35 -7.83 -5.67 -15.02
CA SER A 35 -7.75 -7.09 -15.38
C SER A 35 -6.36 -7.54 -15.91
N PRO A 36 -5.67 -6.79 -16.80
CA PRO A 36 -4.32 -7.16 -17.24
C PRO A 36 -3.27 -7.18 -16.13
N LEU A 37 -3.52 -6.54 -14.97
CA LEU A 37 -2.63 -6.63 -13.81
C LEU A 37 -2.61 -8.03 -13.20
N PHE A 38 -3.71 -8.79 -13.32
CA PHE A 38 -3.84 -10.13 -12.73
C PHE A 38 -3.75 -11.26 -13.77
N THR A 39 -3.92 -10.95 -15.05
CA THR A 39 -3.92 -11.96 -16.13
C THR A 39 -2.59 -12.05 -16.89
N ASN A 40 -1.79 -10.99 -16.92
CA ASN A 40 -0.50 -10.97 -17.62
C ASN A 40 0.68 -11.12 -16.66
N PHE A 41 1.75 -11.77 -17.14
CA PHE A 41 3.01 -11.90 -16.39
C PHE A 41 3.58 -10.53 -15.96
N LEU A 42 3.56 -9.54 -16.85
CA LEU A 42 4.00 -8.18 -16.54
C LEU A 42 3.17 -7.53 -15.42
N GLY A 43 1.87 -7.82 -15.37
CA GLY A 43 0.98 -7.36 -14.30
C GLY A 43 1.42 -7.88 -12.93
N TRP A 44 1.70 -9.18 -12.83
CA TRP A 44 2.22 -9.80 -11.62
C TRP A 44 3.57 -9.22 -11.18
N VAL A 45 4.48 -8.95 -12.13
CA VAL A 45 5.77 -8.31 -11.82
C VAL A 45 5.57 -6.92 -11.21
N ILE A 46 4.65 -6.13 -11.76
CA ILE A 46 4.32 -4.78 -11.25
C ILE A 46 3.67 -4.88 -9.87
N LEU A 47 2.75 -5.83 -9.65
CA LEU A 47 2.11 -6.05 -8.35
C LEU A 47 3.12 -6.47 -7.27
N ILE A 48 4.04 -7.36 -7.60
CA ILE A 48 5.13 -7.76 -6.70
C ILE A 48 6.01 -6.56 -6.37
N PHE A 49 6.37 -5.75 -7.36
CA PHE A 49 7.17 -4.55 -7.15
C PHE A 49 6.44 -3.52 -6.26
N ALA A 50 5.14 -3.31 -6.49
CA ALA A 50 4.30 -2.45 -5.66
C ALA A 50 4.22 -2.96 -4.22
N ALA A 51 4.03 -4.28 -4.03
CA ALA A 51 4.00 -4.90 -2.71
C ALA A 51 5.34 -4.76 -1.97
N LEU A 52 6.47 -4.88 -2.68
CA LEU A 52 7.80 -4.63 -2.12
C LEU A 52 7.98 -3.17 -1.69
N LEU A 53 7.57 -2.20 -2.51
CA LEU A 53 7.63 -0.79 -2.16
C LEU A 53 6.77 -0.47 -0.94
N LEU A 54 5.52 -0.97 -0.91
CA LEU A 54 4.61 -0.79 0.21
C LEU A 54 5.15 -1.45 1.48
N GLY A 55 5.64 -2.68 1.37
CA GLY A 55 6.27 -3.41 2.48
C GLY A 55 7.48 -2.68 3.03
N THR A 56 8.35 -2.17 2.15
CA THR A 56 9.55 -1.42 2.52
C THR A 56 9.20 -0.10 3.21
N GLY A 57 8.25 0.66 2.65
CA GLY A 57 7.77 1.90 3.26
C GLY A 57 7.16 1.66 4.65
N THR A 58 6.33 0.63 4.77
CA THR A 58 5.73 0.21 6.05
C THR A 58 6.81 -0.22 7.04
N PHE A 59 7.80 -0.99 6.60
CA PHE A 59 8.91 -1.44 7.43
C PHE A 59 9.73 -0.26 7.96
N ILE A 60 10.09 0.70 7.11
CA ILE A 60 10.83 1.91 7.50
C ILE A 60 10.02 2.72 8.52
N ILE A 61 8.73 2.96 8.27
CA ILE A 61 7.87 3.71 9.20
C ILE A 61 7.79 2.99 10.56
N ARG A 62 7.60 1.67 10.56
CA ARG A 62 7.57 0.88 11.81
C ARG A 62 8.90 0.94 12.56
N ARG A 63 10.04 0.98 11.85
CA ARG A 63 11.36 1.16 12.47
C ARG A 63 11.50 2.54 13.10
N ILE A 64 11.07 3.60 12.42
CA ILE A 64 11.10 4.97 12.97
C ILE A 64 10.24 5.06 14.23
N THR A 65 9.02 4.54 14.20
CA THR A 65 8.11 4.60 15.35
C THR A 65 8.47 3.63 16.47
N ALA A 66 9.27 2.59 16.22
CA ALA A 66 9.76 1.69 17.27
C ALA A 66 10.98 2.25 18.02
N VAL A 67 11.67 3.23 17.43
CA VAL A 67 12.84 3.90 18.03
C VAL A 67 12.43 5.12 18.87
N GLN A 68 11.20 5.60 18.73
CA GLN A 68 10.58 6.64 19.59
C GLN A 68 9.79 6.03 20.74
#